data_AF-A0A0B3AP99-F1
#
_entry.id   AF-A0A0B3AP99-F1
#
_cell.length_a   1.000
_cell.length_b   1.000
_cell.length_c   1.000
_cell.angle_alpha   90.00
_cell.angle_beta   90.00
_cell.angle_gamma   90.00
#
_symmetry.space_group_name_H-M   'P 1'
#
loop_
_entity.id
_entity.type
_entity.pdbx_description
1 polymer ?
#
loop_
_entity_poly.entity_id
_entity_poly.type
_entity_poly.pdbx_seq_one_letter_code
_entity_poly.pdbx_strand_id
1 'polypeptide(L)'
;RHGYRYMDVNALITRHRLYERYDRKLKTKIIDPKKLVRFLIPYTKSLKAKGVVIDSHLSHYLPPSLVDRCYVTTCGLTVLKQRLKKRGYSTQKIRDNLEAEVFQACLTEAQEFGHRVIVRDTSKEK
;
A
#
# COMPACT_ATOMS: atom_id res chain seq x y z
N ARG A 1 12.97 2.03 -20.86
CA ARG A 1 11.88 1.42 -20.04
C ARG A 1 12.35 0.05 -19.56
N HIS A 2 12.57 -0.17 -18.26
CA HIS A 2 13.29 -1.33 -17.70
C HIS A 2 12.53 -2.68 -17.71
N GLY A 3 11.42 -2.82 -18.46
CA GLY A 3 10.64 -4.07 -18.52
C GLY A 3 9.80 -4.40 -17.27
N TYR A 4 9.81 -3.52 -16.26
CA TYR A 4 8.97 -3.63 -15.06
C TYR A 4 7.59 -3.03 -15.30
N ARG A 5 6.56 -3.65 -14.73
CA ARG A 5 5.18 -3.12 -14.71
C ARG A 5 4.87 -2.52 -13.34
N TYR A 6 4.35 -1.30 -13.33
CA TYR A 6 3.81 -0.68 -12.12
C TYR A 6 2.36 -1.10 -11.91
N MET A 7 2.00 -1.38 -10.66
CA MET A 7 0.69 -1.85 -10.24
C MET A 7 0.23 -1.10 -8.99
N ASP A 8 -0.74 -0.22 -9.14
CA ASP A 8 -1.49 0.34 -8.02
C ASP A 8 -2.61 -0.62 -7.60
N VAL A 9 -2.48 -1.20 -6.41
CA VAL A 9 -3.46 -2.17 -5.89
C VAL A 9 -4.80 -1.50 -5.60
N ASN A 10 -4.84 -0.23 -5.18
CA ASN A 10 -6.11 0.48 -4.92
C ASN A 10 -6.91 0.68 -6.21
N ALA A 11 -6.21 1.01 -7.30
CA ALA A 11 -6.82 1.09 -8.62
C ALA A 11 -7.35 -0.28 -9.08
N LEU A 12 -6.58 -1.36 -8.87
CA LEU A 12 -7.04 -2.72 -9.19
C LEU A 12 -8.25 -3.15 -8.37
N ILE A 13 -8.26 -2.90 -7.06
CA ILE A 13 -9.41 -3.20 -6.18
C ILE A 13 -10.66 -2.49 -6.67
N THR A 14 -10.52 -1.24 -7.12
CA THR A 14 -11.64 -0.48 -7.67
C THR A 14 -12.11 -1.03 -9.00
N ARG A 15 -11.18 -1.31 -9.93
CA ARG A 15 -11.47 -1.80 -11.28
C ARG A 15 -12.11 -3.19 -11.27
N HIS A 16 -11.63 -4.09 -10.43
CA HIS A 16 -12.07 -5.48 -10.34
C HIS A 16 -13.10 -5.72 -9.22
N ARG A 17 -13.56 -4.64 -8.55
CA ARG A 17 -14.53 -4.70 -7.44
C ARG A 17 -14.13 -5.70 -6.34
N LEU A 18 -12.87 -5.70 -5.95
CA LEU A 18 -12.30 -6.62 -4.94
C LEU A 18 -12.54 -6.16 -3.50
N TYR A 19 -13.71 -5.59 -3.21
CA TYR A 19 -14.11 -5.14 -1.89
C TYR A 19 -15.48 -5.71 -1.52
N GLU A 20 -15.67 -6.08 -0.27
CA GLU A 20 -16.91 -6.73 0.19
C GLU A 20 -18.03 -5.71 0.42
N ARG A 21 -17.67 -4.57 1.02
CA ARG A 21 -18.59 -3.50 1.35
C ARG A 21 -17.88 -2.16 1.41
N TYR A 22 -18.65 -1.09 1.29
CA TYR A 22 -18.18 0.27 1.49
C TYR A 22 -18.68 0.81 2.82
N ASP A 23 -17.75 1.14 3.72
CA ASP A 23 -18.08 1.82 4.97
C ASP A 23 -18.34 3.30 4.67
N ARG A 24 -19.62 3.71 4.81
CA ARG A 24 -20.04 5.10 4.56
C ARG A 24 -19.55 6.08 5.64
N LYS A 25 -19.35 5.61 6.88
CA LYS A 25 -18.92 6.43 8.01
C LYS A 25 -17.44 6.80 7.86
N LEU A 26 -16.62 5.81 7.53
CA LEU A 26 -15.18 5.96 7.35
C LEU A 26 -14.78 6.32 5.91
N LYS A 27 -15.75 6.29 4.98
CA LYS A 27 -15.54 6.51 3.54
C LYS A 27 -14.41 5.63 2.98
N THR A 28 -14.44 4.34 3.33
CA THR A 28 -13.41 3.37 2.95
C THR A 28 -14.00 2.05 2.47
N LYS A 29 -13.21 1.30 1.70
CA LYS A 29 -13.59 -0.04 1.21
C LYS A 29 -13.09 -1.09 2.18
N ILE A 30 -13.97 -1.99 2.59
CA ILE A 30 -13.60 -3.15 3.38
C ILE A 30 -13.17 -4.26 2.41
N ILE A 31 -11.94 -4.71 2.55
CA ILE A 31 -11.29 -5.66 1.66
C ILE A 31 -10.95 -6.91 2.47
N ASP A 32 -11.24 -8.09 1.91
CA ASP A 32 -10.76 -9.36 2.43
C ASP A 32 -9.33 -9.60 1.93
N PRO A 33 -8.32 -9.60 2.82
CA PRO A 33 -6.93 -9.80 2.43
C PRO A 33 -6.69 -11.12 1.69
N LYS A 34 -7.40 -12.20 2.05
CA LYS A 34 -7.24 -13.51 1.41
C LYS A 34 -7.72 -13.48 -0.03
N LYS A 35 -8.86 -12.82 -0.30
CA LYS A 35 -9.37 -12.64 -1.67
C LYS A 35 -8.43 -11.77 -2.50
N LEU A 36 -7.90 -10.69 -1.90
CA LEU A 36 -6.93 -9.83 -2.57
C LEU A 36 -5.68 -10.60 -3.00
N VAL A 37 -5.08 -11.37 -2.09
CA VAL A 37 -3.88 -12.17 -2.38
C VAL A 37 -4.16 -13.23 -3.45
N ARG A 38 -5.31 -13.94 -3.37
CA ARG A 38 -5.72 -14.93 -4.38
C ARG A 38 -5.87 -14.31 -5.77
N PHE A 39 -6.25 -13.04 -5.86
CA PHE A 39 -6.31 -12.31 -7.13
C PHE A 39 -4.92 -11.83 -7.60
N LEU A 40 -4.14 -11.22 -6.71
CA LEU A 40 -2.86 -10.61 -7.06
C LEU A 40 -1.83 -11.62 -7.57
N ILE A 41 -1.73 -12.81 -6.96
CA ILE A 41 -0.75 -13.84 -7.35
C ILE A 41 -0.87 -14.27 -8.82
N PRO A 42 -2.03 -14.73 -9.32
CA PRO A 42 -2.16 -15.08 -10.73
C PRO A 42 -2.12 -13.84 -11.64
N TYR A 43 -2.61 -12.69 -11.17
CA TYR A 43 -2.60 -11.46 -11.95
C TYR A 43 -1.16 -11.01 -12.26
N THR A 44 -0.27 -10.96 -11.26
CA THR A 44 1.14 -10.59 -11.44
C THR A 44 1.87 -11.54 -12.39
N LYS A 45 1.60 -12.85 -12.30
CA LYS A 45 2.15 -13.87 -13.22
C LYS A 45 1.69 -13.68 -14.66
N SER A 46 0.45 -13.22 -14.88
CA SER A 46 -0.11 -13.04 -16.22
C SER A 46 0.46 -11.83 -16.98
N LEU A 47 1.09 -10.88 -16.29
CA LEU A 47 1.59 -9.63 -16.89
C LEU A 47 2.79 -9.81 -17.83
N LYS A 48 3.36 -11.03 -17.95
CA LYS A 48 4.52 -11.37 -18.80
C LYS A 48 5.61 -10.28 -18.77
N ALA A 49 5.92 -9.80 -17.58
CA ALA A 49 6.87 -8.72 -17.34
C ALA A 49 8.16 -9.26 -16.73
N LYS A 50 9.26 -8.50 -16.86
CA LYS A 50 10.52 -8.84 -16.18
C LYS A 50 10.37 -8.79 -14.66
N GLY A 51 9.48 -7.94 -14.19
CA GLY A 51 9.08 -7.84 -12.79
C GLY A 51 7.92 -6.87 -12.61
N VAL A 52 7.37 -6.82 -11.41
CA VAL A 52 6.23 -5.99 -11.06
C VAL A 52 6.56 -5.16 -9.83
N VAL A 53 6.30 -3.85 -9.88
CA VAL A 53 6.34 -2.97 -8.72
C VAL A 53 4.90 -2.82 -8.24
N ILE A 54 4.63 -3.34 -7.04
CA ILE A 54 3.31 -3.31 -6.42
C ILE A 54 3.30 -2.19 -5.38
N ASP A 55 2.36 -1.25 -5.54
CA ASP A 55 2.22 -0.09 -4.67
C ASP A 55 0.90 -0.17 -3.91
N SER A 56 0.99 -0.36 -2.60
CA SER A 56 -0.14 -0.38 -1.68
C SER A 56 0.31 -0.40 -0.22
N HIS A 57 -0.53 0.11 0.68
CA HIS A 57 -0.41 -0.19 2.11
C HIS A 57 -0.90 -1.61 2.45
N LEU A 58 -1.54 -2.33 1.51
CA LEU A 58 -2.05 -3.70 1.67
C LEU A 58 -1.12 -4.75 1.05
N SER A 59 0.02 -4.35 0.49
CA SER A 59 0.92 -5.28 -0.20
C SER A 59 1.65 -6.22 0.75
N HIS A 60 1.72 -5.91 2.04
CA HIS A 60 2.33 -6.75 3.06
C HIS A 60 1.63 -8.12 3.20
N TYR A 61 0.37 -8.24 2.78
CA TYR A 61 -0.36 -9.52 2.75
C TYR A 61 0.15 -10.51 1.70
N LEU A 62 0.97 -10.07 0.74
CA LEU A 62 1.61 -10.99 -0.20
C LEU A 62 2.58 -11.91 0.56
N PRO A 63 2.67 -13.19 0.17
CA PRO A 63 3.63 -14.09 0.80
C PRO A 63 5.07 -13.61 0.50
N PRO A 64 5.97 -13.55 1.51
CA PRO A 64 7.35 -13.10 1.32
C PRO A 64 8.12 -13.89 0.26
N SER A 65 7.75 -15.15 0.02
CA SER A 65 8.34 -16.00 -1.02
C SER A 65 8.14 -15.48 -2.45
N LEU A 66 7.17 -14.58 -2.66
CA LEU A 66 6.91 -13.93 -3.96
C LEU A 66 7.45 -12.49 -4.02
N VAL A 67 8.10 -12.02 -2.96
CA VAL A 67 8.56 -10.63 -2.83
C VAL A 67 10.09 -10.62 -2.76
N ASP A 68 10.73 -10.22 -3.85
CA ASP A 68 12.19 -10.10 -3.89
C ASP A 68 12.71 -9.00 -2.95
N ARG A 69 11.99 -7.88 -2.89
CA ARG A 69 12.31 -6.70 -2.07
C ARG A 69 11.04 -6.01 -1.61
N CYS A 70 10.99 -5.64 -0.34
CA CYS A 70 9.91 -4.85 0.24
C CYS A 70 10.47 -3.47 0.62
N TYR A 71 9.81 -2.39 0.16
CA TYR A 71 10.18 -1.04 0.54
C TYR A 71 9.06 -0.43 1.37
N VAL A 72 9.40 0.13 2.53
CA VAL A 72 8.47 0.90 3.35
C VAL A 72 8.96 2.34 3.37
N THR A 73 8.13 3.24 2.86
CA THR A 73 8.44 4.67 2.85
C THR A 73 7.98 5.31 4.16
N THR A 74 8.85 6.07 4.80
CA THR A 74 8.52 6.89 5.97
C THR A 74 8.54 8.37 5.58
N CYS A 75 7.85 9.19 6.38
CA CYS A 75 7.77 10.63 6.14
C CYS A 75 7.57 11.39 7.45
N GLY A 76 8.30 12.50 7.61
CA GLY A 76 8.13 13.41 8.74
C GLY A 76 6.70 13.94 8.81
N LEU A 77 6.11 13.91 10.01
CA LEU A 77 4.68 14.20 10.23
C LEU A 77 4.23 15.55 9.67
N THR A 78 5.07 16.58 9.77
CA THR A 78 4.77 17.91 9.23
C THR A 78 4.62 17.87 7.70
N VAL A 79 5.52 17.16 7.01
CA VAL A 79 5.50 17.01 5.55
C VAL A 79 4.32 16.13 5.13
N LEU A 80 4.11 15.01 5.82
CA LEU A 80 2.99 14.10 5.56
C LEU A 80 1.64 14.84 5.71
N LYS A 81 1.45 15.61 6.78
CA LYS A 81 0.25 16.41 7.01
C LYS A 81 0.00 17.40 5.87
N GLN A 82 1.03 18.08 5.38
CA GLN A 82 0.90 19.01 4.25
C GLN A 82 0.50 18.28 2.96
N ARG A 83 1.13 17.13 2.65
CA ARG A 83 0.80 16.31 1.47
C ARG A 83 -0.65 15.81 1.53
N LEU A 84 -1.11 15.32 2.68
CA LEU A 84 -2.48 14.84 2.86
C LEU A 84 -3.52 15.96 2.76
N LYS A 85 -3.21 17.17 3.28
CA LYS A 85 -4.05 18.36 3.08
C LYS A 85 -4.16 18.74 1.60
N LYS A 86 -3.05 18.75 0.87
CA LYS A 86 -3.05 19.02 -0.59
C LYS A 86 -3.87 18.01 -1.38
N ARG A 87 -3.97 16.76 -0.91
CA ARG A 87 -4.83 15.71 -1.48
C ARG A 87 -6.33 15.88 -1.15
N GLY A 88 -6.71 16.91 -0.38
CA GLY A 88 -8.11 17.18 -0.04
C GLY A 88 -8.71 16.19 0.97
N TYR A 89 -7.88 15.54 1.79
CA TYR A 89 -8.39 14.59 2.79
C TYR A 89 -9.07 15.31 3.95
N SER A 90 -10.08 14.68 4.54
CA SER A 90 -10.77 15.21 5.72
C SER A 90 -9.83 15.27 6.92
N THR A 91 -10.13 16.12 7.89
CA THR A 91 -9.34 16.30 9.12
C THR A 91 -9.17 14.99 9.87
N GLN A 92 -10.24 14.19 9.96
CA GLN A 92 -10.19 12.86 10.59
C GLN A 92 -9.25 11.93 9.83
N LYS A 93 -9.38 11.83 8.51
CA LYS A 93 -8.53 10.95 7.69
C LYS A 93 -7.05 11.35 7.77
N ILE A 94 -6.77 12.65 7.81
CA ILE A 94 -5.41 13.15 8.02
C ILE A 94 -4.87 12.69 9.38
N ARG A 95 -5.67 12.82 10.44
CA ARG A 95 -5.30 12.36 11.79
C ARG A 95 -5.01 10.86 11.81
N ASP A 96 -5.90 10.05 11.25
CA ASP A 96 -5.73 8.58 11.21
C ASP A 96 -4.43 8.18 10.48
N ASN A 97 -4.11 8.85 9.36
CA ASN A 97 -2.88 8.58 8.61
C ASN A 97 -1.62 9.04 9.37
N LEU A 98 -1.69 10.15 10.10
CA LEU A 98 -0.58 10.61 10.92
C LEU A 98 -0.35 9.68 12.11
N GLU A 99 -1.41 9.19 12.76
CA GLU A 99 -1.31 8.21 13.83
C GLU A 99 -0.70 6.90 13.31
N ALA A 100 -1.14 6.41 12.14
CA ALA A 100 -0.55 5.23 11.51
C ALA A 100 0.96 5.39 11.22
N GLU A 101 1.40 6.57 10.79
CA GLU A 101 2.83 6.88 10.59
C GLU A 101 3.60 6.92 11.92
N VAL A 102 3.02 7.52 12.97
CA VAL A 102 3.61 7.55 14.33
C VAL A 102 3.83 6.14 14.87
N PHE A 103 2.84 5.26 14.70
CA PHE A 103 2.94 3.85 15.11
C PHE A 103 3.74 2.98 14.15
N GLN A 104 4.25 3.54 13.05
CA GLN A 104 4.98 2.83 12.00
C GLN A 104 4.22 1.58 11.51
N ALA A 105 2.89 1.66 11.43
CA ALA A 105 2.02 0.50 11.22
C ALA A 105 2.45 -0.34 10.01
N CYS A 106 2.72 0.31 8.87
CA CYS A 106 3.17 -0.38 7.65
C CYS A 106 4.53 -1.08 7.79
N LEU A 107 5.45 -0.53 8.59
CA LEU A 107 6.75 -1.14 8.83
C LEU A 107 6.59 -2.38 9.71
N THR A 108 5.86 -2.25 10.81
CA THR A 108 5.58 -3.33 11.75
C THR A 108 4.86 -4.48 11.06
N GLU A 109 3.79 -4.21 10.32
CA GLU A 109 3.06 -5.21 9.55
C GLU A 109 3.97 -5.93 8.55
N ALA A 110 4.77 -5.19 7.76
CA ALA A 110 5.66 -5.83 6.80
C ALA A 110 6.71 -6.75 7.47
N GLN A 111 7.22 -6.36 8.64
CA GLN A 111 8.15 -7.18 9.42
C GLN A 111 7.49 -8.42 10.02
N GLU A 112 6.29 -8.28 10.60
CA GLU A 112 5.52 -9.39 11.18
C GLU A 112 5.15 -10.44 10.13
N PHE A 113 4.84 -10.00 8.91
CA PHE A 113 4.59 -10.89 7.78
C PHE A 113 5.88 -11.55 7.23
N GLY A 114 7.06 -11.20 7.74
CA GLY A 114 8.34 -11.82 7.40
C GLY A 114 9.00 -11.24 6.14
N HIS A 115 8.63 -10.04 5.72
CA HIS A 115 9.26 -9.39 4.57
C HIS A 115 10.65 -8.86 4.90
N ARG A 116 11.56 -8.91 3.92
CA ARG A 116 12.86 -8.23 4.00
C ARG A 116 12.67 -6.75 3.64
N VAL A 117 12.39 -5.95 4.66
CA VAL A 117 12.03 -4.53 4.50
C VAL A 117 13.26 -3.63 4.38
N ILE A 118 13.21 -2.72 3.42
CA ILE A 118 14.14 -1.59 3.27
C ILE A 118 13.35 -0.30 3.54
N VAL A 119 13.71 0.41 4.60
CA VAL A 119 13.06 1.68 4.95
C VAL A 119 13.64 2.82 4.12
N ARG A 120 12.77 3.69 3.60
CA ARG A 120 13.15 4.88 2.83
C ARG A 120 12.44 6.13 3.35
N ASP A 121 13.20 7.07 3.89
CA ASP A 121 12.68 8.37 4.28
C ASP A 121 12.47 9.26 3.05
N THR A 122 11.22 9.69 2.85
CA THR A 122 10.79 10.54 1.72
C THR A 122 10.53 11.98 2.13
N SER A 123 10.92 12.40 3.34
CA SER A 123 10.64 13.74 3.89
C SER A 123 11.27 14.87 3.07
N LYS A 124 12.38 14.59 2.38
CA LYS A 124 13.15 15.56 1.58
C LYS A 124 12.79 15.54 0.09
N GLU A 125 12.00 14.56 -0.35
CA GLU A 125 11.61 14.41 -1.75
C GLU A 125 10.39 15.31 -2.01
N LYS A 126 10.47 16.22 -2.99
CA LYS A 126 9.41 17.19 -3.29
C LYS A 126 8.36 16.63 -4.24
#